data_AF-A0A9N9E9F3-F1
#
_entry.id   AF-A0A9N9E9F3-F1
#
_cell.length_a   1.000
_cell.length_b   1.000
_cell.length_c   1.000
_cell.angle_alpha   90.00
_cell.angle_beta   90.00
_cell.angle_gamma   90.00
#
_symmetry.space_group_name_H-M   'P 1'
#
loop_
_entity.id
_entity.type
_entity.pdbx_description
1 polymer ?
#
loop_
_entity_poly.entity_id
_entity_poly.type
_entity_poly.pdbx_seq_one_letter_code
_entity_poly.pdbx_strand_id
1 'polypeptide(L)'
;MTRNFIFVFILLTIFTIINAIPFHKRAAFFGPCPNVEDTFSVKMDPDPLISPHLTTFTITGEEVTGRSIGPLDQLVVTIGATGPVQPPSVFPVCNATDCPINSGVEYSTTGTFLLNATLPSEYQIILAIGNLNTSSPQMTFINDIILACAMTTITNR
;
A
#
# COMPACT_ATOMS: atom_id res chain seq x y z
N MET A 1 58.93 3.84 13.44
CA MET A 1 57.75 2.96 13.22
C MET A 1 56.43 3.55 13.72
N THR A 2 56.35 4.84 14.08
CA THR A 2 55.13 5.46 14.65
C THR A 2 54.24 6.14 13.59
N ARG A 3 54.79 6.43 12.40
CA ARG A 3 54.12 7.19 11.33
C ARG A 3 53.20 6.34 10.43
N ASN A 4 53.44 5.04 10.33
CA ASN A 4 52.66 4.12 9.50
C ASN A 4 51.34 3.71 10.17
N PHE A 5 51.30 3.63 11.51
CA PHE A 5 50.09 3.28 12.26
C PHE A 5 49.01 4.36 12.13
N ILE A 6 49.39 5.64 12.09
CA ILE A 6 48.45 6.76 11.91
C ILE A 6 47.70 6.64 10.58
N PHE A 7 48.39 6.28 9.49
CA PHE A 7 47.77 6.09 8.18
C PHE A 7 46.76 4.95 8.15
N VAL A 8 47.04 3.84 8.85
CA VAL A 8 46.13 2.68 8.92
C VAL A 8 44.85 3.02 9.69
N PHE A 9 44.96 3.77 10.79
CA PHE A 9 43.79 4.22 11.56
C PHE A 9 42.92 5.23 10.78
N ILE A 10 43.54 6.18 10.06
CA ILE A 10 42.80 7.14 9.23
C ILE A 10 42.06 6.43 8.09
N LEU A 11 42.70 5.46 7.42
CA LEU A 11 42.06 4.68 6.34
C LEU A 11 40.86 3.88 6.86
N LEU A 12 40.99 3.25 8.03
CA LEU A 12 39.93 2.46 8.65
C LEU A 12 38.72 3.33 9.01
N THR A 13 38.95 4.53 9.56
CA THR A 13 37.87 5.47 9.90
C THR A 13 37.11 5.98 8.67
N ILE A 14 37.80 6.21 7.55
CA ILE A 14 37.14 6.61 6.30
C ILE A 14 36.31 5.45 5.73
N PHE A 15 36.82 4.21 5.77
CA PHE A 15 36.08 3.02 5.29
C PHE A 15 34.80 2.74 6.09
N THR A 16 34.79 3.01 7.40
CA THR A 16 33.59 2.82 8.24
C THR A 16 32.50 3.86 7.99
N ILE A 17 32.84 5.06 7.51
CA ILE A 17 31.85 6.13 7.24
C ILE A 17 31.10 5.87 5.93
N ILE A 18 31.75 5.24 4.94
CA ILE A 18 31.14 4.99 3.62
C ILE A 18 30.03 3.93 3.69
N ASN A 19 30.05 3.05 4.70
CA ASN A 19 29.10 1.94 4.83
C ASN A 19 27.92 2.21 5.77
N ALA A 20 27.74 3.46 6.23
CA ALA A 20 26.70 3.84 7.19
C ALA A 20 25.47 4.53 6.55
N ILE A 21 25.30 4.47 5.23
CA ILE A 21 24.01 4.80 4.60
C ILE A 21 23.21 3.50 4.54
N PRO A 22 22.16 3.32 5.36
CA PRO A 22 21.31 2.14 5.26
C PRO A 22 20.53 2.24 3.95
N PHE A 23 21.08 1.67 2.88
CA PHE A 23 20.44 1.54 1.57
C PHE A 23 19.32 0.47 1.55
N HIS A 24 18.79 0.10 2.71
CA HIS A 24 17.59 -0.71 2.79
C HIS A 24 16.39 0.22 2.67
N LYS A 25 15.88 0.39 1.44
CA LYS A 25 14.52 0.87 1.20
C LYS A 25 13.60 0.10 2.15
N ARG A 26 13.05 0.79 3.15
CA ARG A 26 12.13 0.17 4.11
C ARG A 26 10.87 -0.21 3.34
N ALA A 27 10.47 -1.48 3.46
CA ALA A 27 9.16 -1.89 3.00
C ALA A 27 8.09 -1.04 3.67
N ALA A 28 7.09 -0.61 2.91
CA ALA A 28 5.96 0.14 3.42
C ALA A 28 5.18 -0.73 4.41
N PHE A 29 4.85 -0.15 5.57
CA PHE A 29 4.04 -0.81 6.58
C PHE A 29 2.61 -0.28 6.49
N PHE A 30 1.66 -1.19 6.24
CA PHE A 30 0.24 -0.87 6.17
C PHE A 30 -0.43 -1.20 7.51
N GLY A 31 -1.18 -0.26 8.05
CA GLY A 31 -2.00 -0.42 9.25
C GLY A 31 -3.49 -0.24 8.96
N PRO A 32 -4.36 -0.43 9.95
CA PRO A 32 -5.80 -0.24 9.80
C PRO A 32 -6.12 1.23 9.49
N CYS A 33 -7.21 1.45 8.76
CA CYS A 33 -7.75 2.79 8.55
C CYS A 33 -8.54 3.28 9.77
N PRO A 34 -8.59 4.60 10.03
CA PRO A 34 -9.42 5.15 11.10
C PRO A 34 -10.90 4.76 10.91
N ASN A 35 -11.55 4.34 12.00
CA ASN A 35 -12.97 3.97 12.04
C ASN A 35 -13.36 2.78 11.14
N VAL A 36 -12.39 1.97 10.68
CA VAL A 36 -12.64 0.68 10.04
C VAL A 36 -12.04 -0.40 10.93
N GLU A 37 -12.87 -1.36 11.35
CA GLU A 37 -12.48 -2.39 12.30
C GLU A 37 -11.53 -3.41 11.66
N ASP A 38 -11.88 -3.90 10.47
CA ASP A 38 -11.13 -4.95 9.79
C ASP A 38 -10.03 -4.40 8.88
N THR A 39 -8.93 -5.14 8.80
CA THR A 39 -7.77 -4.81 7.96
C THR A 39 -7.22 -6.05 7.27
N PHE A 40 -6.29 -5.85 6.34
CA PHE A 40 -5.66 -6.92 5.57
C PHE A 40 -4.18 -6.62 5.34
N SER A 41 -3.41 -7.66 5.02
CA SER A 41 -2.01 -7.53 4.67
C SER A 41 -1.88 -7.04 3.23
N VAL A 42 -0.89 -6.17 2.99
CA VAL A 42 -0.63 -5.57 1.67
C VAL A 42 0.83 -5.82 1.28
N LYS A 43 1.03 -6.28 0.05
CA LYS A 43 2.32 -6.28 -0.64
C LYS A 43 2.22 -5.33 -1.82
N MET A 44 3.26 -4.52 -2.01
CA MET A 44 3.33 -3.49 -3.04
C MET A 44 4.61 -3.69 -3.87
N ASP A 45 4.51 -3.52 -5.18
CA ASP A 45 5.64 -3.56 -6.10
C ASP A 45 5.50 -2.48 -7.18
N PRO A 46 6.48 -1.57 -7.37
CA PRO A 46 7.69 -1.41 -6.59
C PRO A 46 7.43 -0.82 -5.19
N ASP A 47 8.29 -1.14 -4.23
CA ASP A 47 8.29 -0.55 -2.88
C ASP A 47 9.65 0.12 -2.56
N PRO A 48 9.70 1.47 -2.38
CA PRO A 48 8.60 2.42 -2.45
C PRO A 48 8.11 2.63 -3.89
N LEU A 49 6.94 3.24 -4.03
CA LEU A 49 6.35 3.55 -5.34
C LEU A 49 7.28 4.38 -6.21
N ILE A 50 7.27 4.08 -7.51
CA ILE A 50 8.01 4.77 -8.55
C ILE A 50 7.01 5.21 -9.60
N SER A 51 7.17 6.42 -10.13
CA SER A 51 6.32 6.95 -11.20
C SER A 51 7.19 7.60 -12.29
N PRO A 52 6.92 7.35 -13.58
CA PRO A 52 5.91 6.43 -14.10
C PRO A 52 6.35 4.95 -14.00
N HIS A 53 5.49 4.07 -13.47
CA HIS A 53 5.76 2.63 -13.40
C HIS A 53 4.47 1.81 -13.28
N LEU A 54 4.46 0.58 -13.82
CA LEU A 54 3.44 -0.40 -13.48
C LEU A 54 3.55 -0.77 -12.01
N THR A 55 2.50 -0.51 -11.25
CA THR A 55 2.43 -0.76 -9.81
C THR A 55 1.45 -1.89 -9.55
N THR A 56 1.86 -2.85 -8.74
CA THR A 56 1.05 -3.99 -8.32
C THR A 56 0.82 -3.94 -6.81
N PHE A 57 -0.43 -4.14 -6.41
CA PHE A 57 -0.82 -4.39 -5.03
C PHE A 57 -1.41 -5.79 -4.92
N THR A 58 -0.89 -6.59 -4.01
CA THR A 58 -1.49 -7.88 -3.61
C THR A 58 -1.96 -7.74 -2.18
N ILE A 59 -3.23 -8.05 -1.93
CA ILE A 59 -3.80 -8.06 -0.60
C ILE A 59 -4.17 -9.47 -0.18
N THR A 60 -4.03 -9.76 1.11
CA THR A 60 -4.47 -11.02 1.73
C THR A 60 -5.14 -10.72 3.06
N GLY A 61 -6.34 -11.24 3.27
CA GLY A 61 -7.09 -11.07 4.51
C GLY A 61 -7.97 -12.28 4.80
N GLU A 62 -8.69 -12.21 5.92
CA GLU A 62 -9.55 -13.31 6.42
C GLU A 62 -10.80 -12.76 7.10
N GLU A 63 -10.69 -11.62 7.79
CA GLU A 63 -11.78 -11.04 8.56
C GLU A 63 -12.51 -9.91 7.82
N VAL A 64 -13.84 -9.94 7.94
CA VAL A 64 -14.82 -8.91 7.55
C VAL A 64 -16.00 -8.98 8.52
N THR A 65 -15.75 -8.54 9.76
CA THR A 65 -16.60 -8.74 10.93
C THR A 65 -18.05 -8.34 10.69
N GLY A 66 -18.96 -9.30 10.91
CA GLY A 66 -20.41 -9.10 10.76
C GLY A 66 -20.89 -8.89 9.32
N ARG A 67 -20.02 -9.10 8.32
CA ARG A 67 -20.30 -8.88 6.90
C ARG A 67 -19.69 -10.02 6.05
N SER A 68 -19.85 -9.89 4.74
CA SER A 68 -19.26 -10.79 3.74
C SER A 68 -18.85 -9.97 2.53
N ILE A 69 -17.77 -10.35 1.86
CA ILE A 69 -17.36 -9.77 0.58
C ILE A 69 -18.20 -10.42 -0.52
N GLY A 70 -19.08 -9.64 -1.11
CA GLY A 70 -19.97 -10.03 -2.21
C GLY A 70 -19.37 -9.77 -3.61
N PRO A 71 -20.08 -10.21 -4.66
CA PRO A 71 -19.61 -10.13 -6.05
C PRO A 71 -19.52 -8.72 -6.64
N LEU A 72 -20.07 -7.72 -5.92
CA LEU A 72 -20.02 -6.32 -6.30
C LEU A 72 -19.03 -5.52 -5.44
N ASP A 73 -18.42 -6.16 -4.43
CA ASP A 73 -17.42 -5.50 -3.61
C ASP A 73 -16.09 -5.43 -4.35
N GLN A 74 -15.46 -4.26 -4.27
CA GLN A 74 -14.27 -3.93 -5.02
C GLN A 74 -13.17 -3.45 -4.07
N LEU A 75 -11.93 -3.80 -4.42
CA LEU A 75 -10.74 -3.20 -3.87
C LEU A 75 -10.49 -1.88 -4.57
N VAL A 76 -10.42 -0.80 -3.79
CA VAL A 76 -10.15 0.56 -4.25
C VAL A 76 -8.78 0.97 -3.73
N VAL A 77 -7.87 1.29 -4.64
CA VAL A 77 -6.54 1.79 -4.34
C VAL A 77 -6.49 3.29 -4.63
N THR A 78 -6.27 4.09 -3.59
CA THR A 78 -6.14 5.54 -3.66
C THR A 78 -4.76 5.96 -3.21
N ILE A 79 -4.08 6.77 -4.01
CA ILE A 79 -2.77 7.36 -3.69
C ILE A 79 -2.94 8.87 -3.71
N GLY A 80 -2.54 9.57 -2.66
CA GLY A 80 -2.85 11.00 -2.53
C GLY A 80 -2.25 11.68 -1.32
N ALA A 81 -2.38 13.01 -1.25
CA ALA A 81 -2.05 13.80 -0.05
C ALA A 81 -3.28 14.57 0.42
N THR A 82 -3.52 15.77 -0.13
CA THR A 82 -4.78 16.51 0.05
C THR A 82 -5.93 15.99 -0.80
N GLY A 83 -5.63 15.10 -1.75
CA GLY A 83 -6.55 14.42 -2.66
C GLY A 83 -5.78 13.41 -3.51
N PRO A 84 -6.49 12.61 -4.33
CA PRO A 84 -5.85 11.61 -5.19
C PRO A 84 -4.89 12.24 -6.21
N VAL A 85 -3.71 11.67 -6.39
CA VAL A 85 -2.74 12.12 -7.41
C VAL A 85 -3.14 11.69 -8.83
N GLN A 86 -3.98 10.67 -8.93
CA GLN A 86 -4.63 10.19 -10.14
C GLN A 86 -5.97 9.53 -9.77
N PRO A 87 -6.86 9.22 -10.74
CA PRO A 87 -8.09 8.49 -10.46
C PRO A 87 -7.80 7.19 -9.68
N PRO A 88 -8.59 6.85 -8.65
CA PRO A 88 -8.42 5.60 -7.91
C PRO A 88 -8.50 4.38 -8.84
N SER A 89 -7.73 3.35 -8.52
CA SER A 89 -7.73 2.09 -9.26
C SER A 89 -8.63 1.08 -8.56
N VAL A 90 -9.45 0.39 -9.33
CA VAL A 90 -10.53 -0.45 -8.81
C VAL A 90 -10.40 -1.87 -9.36
N PHE A 91 -10.47 -2.87 -8.47
CA PHE A 91 -10.32 -4.28 -8.81
C PHE A 91 -11.40 -5.12 -8.11
N PRO A 92 -11.93 -6.19 -8.74
CA PRO A 92 -12.79 -7.12 -8.02
C PRO A 92 -12.00 -7.85 -6.93
N VAL A 93 -12.62 -8.07 -5.77
CA VAL A 93 -11.99 -8.89 -4.71
C VAL A 93 -12.18 -10.38 -4.98
N CYS A 94 -13.36 -10.77 -5.45
CA CYS A 94 -13.70 -12.13 -5.85
C CYS A 94 -14.61 -12.11 -7.08
N ASN A 95 -14.67 -13.23 -7.80
CA ASN A 95 -15.58 -13.39 -8.94
C ASN A 95 -16.96 -13.91 -8.47
N ALA A 96 -17.97 -13.84 -9.33
CA ALA A 96 -19.33 -14.27 -9.00
C ALA A 96 -19.46 -15.73 -8.51
N THR A 97 -18.50 -16.61 -8.85
CA THR A 97 -18.47 -18.01 -8.38
C THR A 97 -17.82 -18.19 -7.02
N ASP A 98 -16.93 -17.27 -6.64
CA ASP A 98 -16.09 -17.35 -5.45
C ASP A 98 -16.61 -16.46 -4.31
N CYS A 99 -17.59 -15.61 -4.61
CA CYS A 99 -18.33 -14.81 -3.64
C CYS A 99 -19.68 -15.46 -3.28
N PRO A 100 -20.25 -15.21 -2.10
CA PRO A 100 -19.71 -14.36 -1.05
C PRO A 100 -18.58 -15.03 -0.26
N ILE A 101 -17.56 -14.25 0.10
CA ILE A 101 -16.52 -14.66 1.05
C ILE A 101 -16.96 -14.20 2.44
N ASN A 102 -17.16 -15.15 3.35
CA ASN A 102 -17.57 -14.88 4.72
C ASN A 102 -16.36 -14.64 5.63
N SER A 103 -16.55 -13.96 6.76
CA SER A 103 -15.51 -13.80 7.79
C SER A 103 -14.92 -15.16 8.21
N GLY A 104 -13.60 -15.21 8.44
CA GLY A 104 -12.87 -16.43 8.74
C GLY A 104 -12.48 -17.26 7.51
N VAL A 105 -12.75 -16.77 6.30
CA VAL A 105 -12.31 -17.39 5.05
C VAL A 105 -11.24 -16.51 4.41
N GLU A 106 -10.05 -17.09 4.22
CA GLU A 106 -8.95 -16.39 3.56
C GLU A 106 -9.34 -15.94 2.15
N TYR A 107 -8.97 -14.71 1.83
CA TYR A 107 -9.10 -14.12 0.50
C TYR A 107 -7.79 -13.48 0.06
N SER A 108 -7.56 -13.50 -1.25
CA SER A 108 -6.40 -12.87 -1.88
C SER A 108 -6.79 -12.28 -3.22
N THR A 109 -6.48 -11.01 -3.45
CA THR A 109 -6.65 -10.36 -4.75
C THR A 109 -5.41 -9.55 -5.11
N THR A 110 -5.19 -9.35 -6.41
CA THR A 110 -4.07 -8.58 -6.94
C THR A 110 -4.57 -7.61 -8.00
N GLY A 111 -4.15 -6.35 -7.87
CA GLY A 111 -4.44 -5.29 -8.83
C GLY A 111 -3.14 -4.72 -9.39
N THR A 112 -3.07 -4.56 -10.71
CA THR A 112 -1.94 -3.91 -11.39
C THR A 112 -2.44 -2.75 -12.23
N PHE A 113 -1.80 -1.59 -12.12
CA PHE A 113 -2.13 -0.40 -12.89
C PHE A 113 -0.89 0.43 -13.18
N LEU A 114 -0.98 1.33 -14.17
CA LEU A 114 0.07 2.30 -14.44
C LEU A 114 -0.08 3.48 -13.46
N LEU A 115 0.90 3.65 -12.58
CA LEU A 115 1.06 4.88 -11.80
C LEU A 115 1.76 5.89 -12.71
N ASN A 116 1.05 6.93 -13.13
CA ASN A 116 1.56 7.97 -14.03
C ASN A 116 1.19 9.35 -13.49
N ALA A 117 1.62 9.62 -12.26
CA ALA A 117 1.39 10.87 -11.57
C ALA A 117 2.64 11.31 -10.80
N THR A 118 2.78 12.61 -10.57
CA THR A 118 3.87 13.10 -9.72
C THR A 118 3.55 12.78 -8.27
N LEU A 119 4.44 12.04 -7.60
CA LEU A 119 4.30 11.72 -6.17
C LEU A 119 4.82 12.89 -5.32
N PRO A 120 4.03 13.41 -4.37
CA PRO A 120 4.49 14.41 -3.41
C PRO A 120 5.62 13.88 -2.51
N SER A 121 6.27 14.78 -1.76
CA SER A 121 7.26 14.40 -0.75
C SER A 121 6.66 13.59 0.41
N GLU A 122 5.37 13.79 0.67
CA GLU A 122 4.60 13.01 1.63
C GLU A 122 3.23 12.67 1.03
N TYR A 123 2.88 11.40 1.03
CA TYR A 123 1.60 10.92 0.49
C TYR A 123 1.12 9.70 1.26
N GLN A 124 -0.17 9.42 1.14
CA GLN A 124 -0.85 8.27 1.69
C GLN A 124 -1.22 7.30 0.57
N ILE A 125 -1.22 6.03 0.93
CA ILE A 125 -1.81 4.96 0.13
C ILE A 125 -2.93 4.37 0.99
N ILE A 126 -4.14 4.35 0.44
CA ILE A 126 -5.33 3.80 1.09
C ILE A 126 -5.89 2.70 0.19
N LEU A 127 -6.04 1.51 0.76
CA LEU A 127 -6.68 0.36 0.13
C LEU A 127 -7.94 0.06 0.93
N ALA A 128 -9.10 0.06 0.28
CA ALA A 128 -10.39 -0.19 0.93
C ALA A 128 -11.21 -1.20 0.13
N ILE A 129 -11.92 -2.08 0.83
CA ILE A 129 -12.86 -3.02 0.24
C ILE A 129 -14.28 -2.56 0.53
N GLY A 130 -15.12 -2.51 -0.50
CA GLY A 130 -16.56 -2.28 -0.33
C GLY A 130 -17.27 -2.10 -1.65
N ASN A 131 -18.59 -1.94 -1.58
CA ASN A 131 -19.42 -1.77 -2.76
C ASN A 131 -19.35 -0.32 -3.25
N LEU A 132 -18.92 -0.11 -4.49
CA LEU A 132 -18.84 1.24 -5.06
C LEU A 132 -20.18 1.71 -5.65
N ASN A 133 -20.51 2.97 -5.40
CA ASN A 133 -21.48 3.67 -6.21
C ASN A 133 -20.85 4.05 -7.55
N THR A 134 -20.99 3.19 -8.56
CA THR A 134 -20.45 3.40 -9.92
C THR A 134 -21.06 4.61 -10.63
N SER A 135 -22.14 5.19 -10.09
CA SER A 135 -22.73 6.44 -10.58
C SER A 135 -22.07 7.70 -9.98
N SER A 136 -21.20 7.54 -8.97
CA SER A 136 -20.50 8.64 -8.30
C SER A 136 -19.17 8.94 -9.01
N PRO A 137 -18.93 10.18 -9.48
CA PRO A 137 -17.65 10.56 -10.07
C PRO A 137 -16.50 10.53 -9.06
N GLN A 138 -16.81 10.47 -7.76
CA GLN A 138 -15.85 10.43 -6.67
C GLN A 138 -15.55 9.01 -6.16
N MET A 139 -16.12 7.96 -6.77
CA MET A 139 -15.96 6.56 -6.36
C MET A 139 -16.27 6.32 -4.88
N THR A 140 -17.37 6.90 -4.40
CA THR A 140 -17.84 6.74 -3.02
C THR A 140 -18.42 5.34 -2.79
N PHE A 141 -18.19 4.78 -1.61
CA PHE A 141 -18.82 3.52 -1.19
C PHE A 141 -20.33 3.70 -0.99
N ILE A 142 -21.13 2.70 -1.37
CA ILE A 142 -22.57 2.70 -1.14
C ILE A 142 -22.82 2.73 0.37
N ASN A 143 -23.64 3.68 0.82
CA ASN A 143 -23.97 3.93 2.22
C ASN A 143 -22.74 4.18 3.12
N ASP A 144 -21.61 4.61 2.54
CA ASP A 144 -20.34 4.80 3.25
C ASP A 144 -19.85 3.55 4.00
N ILE A 145 -20.22 2.35 3.51
CA ILE A 145 -19.83 1.08 4.11
C ILE A 145 -18.50 0.61 3.52
N ILE A 146 -17.48 0.56 4.38
CA ILE A 146 -16.19 -0.07 4.10
C ILE A 146 -16.13 -1.37 4.89
N LEU A 147 -15.82 -2.48 4.22
CA LEU A 147 -15.74 -3.81 4.82
C LEU A 147 -14.40 -4.02 5.53
N ALA A 148 -13.30 -3.66 4.88
CA ALA A 148 -11.96 -3.73 5.44
C ALA A 148 -11.07 -2.67 4.79
N CYS A 149 -10.05 -2.20 5.50
CA CYS A 149 -9.19 -1.14 5.00
C CYS A 149 -7.76 -1.22 5.55
N ALA A 150 -6.79 -0.88 4.70
CA ALA A 150 -5.39 -0.77 5.03
C ALA A 150 -4.82 0.55 4.48
N MET A 151 -4.03 1.26 5.29
CA MET A 151 -3.40 2.50 4.87
C MET A 151 -1.95 2.62 5.34
N THR A 152 -1.18 3.41 4.61
CA THR A 152 0.18 3.81 5.01
C THR A 152 0.45 5.25 4.61
N THR A 153 1.42 5.87 5.28
CA THR A 153 1.96 7.19 4.91
C THR A 153 3.42 7.01 4.53
N ILE A 154 3.78 7.48 3.33
CA ILE A 154 5.13 7.43 2.80
C ILE A 154 5.70 8.84 2.77
N THR A 155 6.90 9.00 3.33
CA THR A 155 7.69 10.22 3.24
C THR A 155 8.93 9.95 2.39
N ASN A 156 8.97 10.52 1.19
CA ASN A 156 10.18 10.56 0.37
C ASN A 156 11.07 11.69 0.93
N ARG A 157 12.06 11.32 1.75
CA ARG A 157 13.14 12.23 2.18
C ARG A 157 14.34 12.13 1.26
#